data_AF-A0ABD5QIZ0-F1
#
_entry.id   AF-A0ABD5QIZ0-F1
#
_cell.length_a   1.000
_cell.length_b   1.000
_cell.length_c   1.000
_cell.angle_alpha   90.00
_cell.angle_beta   90.00
_cell.angle_gamma   90.00
#
_symmetry.space_group_name_H-M   'P 1'
#
loop_
_entity.id
_entity.type
_entity.pdbx_description
1 polymer ?
#
loop_
_entity_poly.entity_id
_entity_poly.type
_entity_poly.pdbx_seq_one_letter_code
_entity_poly.pdbx_strand_id
1 'polypeptide(L)'
;MTETIDSSRRRRHDPDRRPDPLERLVTVLASADRYDLMLAVIPVVFGVALAIAPVAGVAVEGALVPAAVVAAAVVADACYLNPPIDPDEGAA
;
A
#
# COMPACT_ATOMS: atom_id res chain seq x y z
N MET A 1 26.82 -39.33 -25.72
CA MET A 1 25.61 -39.21 -24.90
C MET A 1 25.88 -38.26 -23.73
N THR A 2 26.10 -36.95 -23.97
CA THR A 2 26.27 -35.91 -22.91
C THR A 2 26.40 -34.50 -23.53
N GLU A 3 25.47 -34.05 -24.37
CA GLU A 3 25.49 -32.65 -24.90
C GLU A 3 24.12 -31.95 -24.79
N THR A 4 23.28 -32.37 -23.84
CA THR A 4 21.94 -31.78 -23.65
C THR A 4 21.79 -31.07 -22.30
N ILE A 5 22.87 -30.98 -21.49
CA ILE A 5 22.81 -30.46 -20.12
C ILE A 5 23.22 -28.97 -20.01
N ASP A 6 23.44 -28.26 -21.13
CA ASP A 6 23.91 -26.86 -21.10
C ASP A 6 22.94 -25.82 -21.72
N SER A 7 21.66 -26.16 -21.89
CA SER A 7 20.67 -25.21 -22.44
C SER A 7 19.76 -24.58 -21.39
N SER A 8 19.74 -25.07 -20.15
CA SER A 8 18.81 -24.64 -19.09
C SER A 8 19.39 -23.65 -18.07
N ARG A 9 20.72 -23.43 -18.05
CA ARG A 9 21.39 -22.54 -17.07
C ARG A 9 21.51 -21.09 -17.48
N ARG A 10 21.30 -20.73 -18.75
CA ARG A 10 21.12 -19.33 -19.16
C ARG A 10 19.66 -18.94 -18.98
N ARG A 11 19.19 -18.88 -17.72
CA ARG A 11 18.14 -17.91 -17.39
C ARG A 11 18.75 -16.55 -17.70
N ARG A 12 18.50 -16.09 -18.92
CA ARG A 12 18.88 -14.79 -19.43
C ARG A 12 18.24 -13.79 -18.47
N HIS A 13 19.03 -13.25 -17.55
CA HIS A 13 18.69 -12.01 -16.88
C HIS A 13 18.56 -11.01 -18.02
N ASP A 14 17.32 -10.71 -18.37
CA ASP A 14 16.98 -9.81 -19.46
C ASP A 14 17.01 -8.39 -18.88
N PRO A 15 18.09 -7.63 -19.06
CA PRO A 15 18.25 -6.32 -18.46
C PRO A 15 17.24 -5.30 -19.01
N ASP A 16 16.57 -5.63 -20.12
CA ASP A 16 15.61 -4.78 -20.80
C ASP A 16 14.14 -5.11 -20.47
N ARG A 17 13.89 -6.07 -19.55
CA ARG A 17 12.54 -6.33 -19.07
C ARG A 17 12.07 -5.13 -18.24
N ARG A 18 11.37 -4.20 -18.90
CA ARG A 18 10.65 -3.12 -18.21
C ARG A 18 9.78 -3.75 -17.13
N PRO A 19 9.96 -3.39 -15.85
CA PRO A 19 9.09 -3.86 -14.79
C PRO A 19 7.65 -3.57 -15.19
N ASP A 20 6.79 -4.58 -15.10
CA ASP A 20 5.38 -4.33 -15.37
C ASP A 20 4.84 -3.34 -14.33
N PRO A 21 3.83 -2.52 -14.70
CA PRO A 21 3.32 -1.48 -13.80
C PRO A 21 2.82 -2.06 -12.46
N LEU A 22 2.33 -3.31 -12.46
CA LEU A 22 1.87 -3.99 -11.25
C LEU A 22 3.03 -4.46 -10.38
N GLU A 23 4.09 -5.03 -10.96
CA GLU A 23 5.34 -5.37 -10.25
C GLU A 23 5.92 -4.16 -9.53
N ARG A 24 5.91 -2.99 -10.17
CA ARG A 24 6.34 -1.73 -9.53
C ARG A 24 5.47 -1.36 -8.34
N LEU A 25 4.14 -1.43 -8.49
CA LEU A 25 3.22 -1.13 -7.40
C LEU A 25 3.41 -2.10 -6.23
N VAL A 26 3.51 -3.40 -6.51
CA VAL A 26 3.76 -4.43 -5.50
C VAL A 26 5.10 -4.22 -4.82
N THR A 27 6.14 -3.81 -5.55
CA THR A 27 7.46 -3.53 -4.96
C THR A 27 7.40 -2.33 -4.01
N VAL A 28 6.72 -1.25 -4.40
CA VAL A 28 6.52 -0.07 -3.55
C VAL A 28 5.70 -0.43 -2.31
N LEU A 29 4.65 -1.24 -2.48
CA LEU A 29 3.81 -1.71 -1.38
C LEU A 29 4.54 -2.69 -0.45
N ALA A 30 5.47 -3.48 -0.99
CA ALA A 30 6.32 -4.40 -0.23
C ALA A 30 7.41 -3.67 0.56
N SER A 31 7.83 -2.49 0.11
CA SER A 31 8.72 -1.59 0.86
C SER A 31 7.98 -0.64 1.80
N ALA A 32 6.64 -0.67 1.82
CA ALA A 32 5.84 0.24 2.62
C ALA A 32 5.88 -0.15 4.11
N ASP A 33 6.12 0.83 4.97
CA ASP A 33 6.09 0.62 6.42
C ASP A 33 4.65 0.68 6.97
N ARG A 34 4.49 0.35 8.26
CA ARG A 34 3.18 0.40 8.95
C ARG A 34 2.46 1.75 8.73
N TYR A 35 3.20 2.85 8.75
CA TYR A 35 2.66 4.20 8.60
C TYR A 35 2.23 4.51 7.18
N ASP A 36 2.92 3.99 6.16
CA ASP A 36 2.51 4.11 4.76
C ASP A 36 1.20 3.35 4.51
N LEU A 37 1.03 2.21 5.18
CA LEU A 37 -0.18 1.41 5.13
C LEU A 37 -1.37 2.12 5.81
N MET A 38 -1.14 2.77 6.96
CA MET A 38 -2.15 3.62 7.60
C MET A 38 -2.51 4.84 6.74
N LEU A 39 -1.51 5.46 6.09
CA LEU A 39 -1.75 6.57 5.18
C LEU A 39 -2.56 6.13 3.96
N ALA A 40 -2.33 4.92 3.44
CA ALA A 40 -3.09 4.34 2.34
C ALA A 40 -4.55 4.02 2.70
N VAL A 41 -4.88 3.78 3.98
CA VAL A 41 -6.28 3.56 4.43
C VAL A 41 -7.15 4.78 4.15
N ILE A 42 -6.62 5.99 4.31
CA ILE A 42 -7.39 7.23 4.12
C ILE A 42 -7.99 7.34 2.71
N PRO A 43 -7.20 7.36 1.61
CA PRO A 43 -7.76 7.43 0.26
C PRO A 43 -8.63 6.22 -0.08
N VAL A 44 -8.35 5.03 0.46
CA VAL A 44 -9.17 3.83 0.25
C VAL A 44 -10.56 4.02 0.85
N VAL A 45 -10.67 4.44 2.10
CA VAL A 45 -11.97 4.61 2.78
C VAL A 45 -12.80 5.70 2.11
N PHE A 46 -12.19 6.80 1.68
CA PHE A 46 -12.87 7.83 0.89
C PHE A 46 -13.30 7.34 -0.49
N GLY A 47 -12.46 6.59 -1.19
CA GLY A 47 -12.81 5.96 -2.47
C GLY A 47 -13.97 4.99 -2.35
N VAL A 48 -14.00 4.18 -1.29
CA VAL A 48 -15.10 3.26 -0.97
C VAL A 48 -16.38 4.04 -0.68
N ALA A 49 -16.32 5.11 0.11
CA ALA A 49 -17.49 5.96 0.38
C ALA A 49 -18.08 6.55 -0.91
N LEU A 50 -17.22 7.05 -1.81
CA LEU A 50 -17.62 7.57 -3.11
C LEU A 50 -18.22 6.49 -4.03
N ALA A 51 -17.68 5.27 -3.99
CA ALA A 51 -18.22 4.15 -4.77
C ALA A 51 -19.59 3.67 -4.23
N ILE A 52 -19.78 3.69 -2.91
CA ILE A 52 -21.03 3.25 -2.25
C ILE A 52 -22.13 4.30 -2.40
N ALA A 53 -21.81 5.59 -2.33
CA ALA A 53 -22.81 6.67 -2.41
C ALA A 53 -23.83 6.52 -3.55
N PRO A 54 -23.42 6.32 -4.82
CA PRO A 54 -24.38 6.11 -5.93
C PRO A 54 -25.11 4.77 -5.85
N VAL A 55 -24.48 3.71 -5.33
CA VAL A 55 -25.09 2.38 -5.19
C VAL A 55 -26.18 2.37 -4.11
N ALA A 56 -25.94 3.09 -3.02
CA ALA A 56 -26.88 3.22 -1.91
C ALA A 56 -27.91 4.36 -2.11
N GLY A 57 -27.78 5.16 -3.16
CA GLY A 57 -28.67 6.29 -3.44
C GLY A 57 -28.62 7.40 -2.38
N VAL A 58 -27.50 7.49 -1.65
CA VAL A 58 -27.31 8.50 -0.60
C VAL A 58 -26.53 9.71 -1.14
N ALA A 59 -26.76 10.87 -0.51
CA ALA A 59 -25.97 12.06 -0.80
C ALA A 59 -24.48 11.79 -0.49
N VAL A 60 -23.61 12.28 -1.37
CA VAL A 60 -22.15 12.12 -1.23
C VAL A 60 -21.68 12.71 0.09
N GLU A 61 -22.20 13.87 0.53
CA GLU A 61 -21.82 14.44 1.82
C GLU A 61 -22.11 13.47 2.97
N GLY A 62 -23.27 12.81 2.95
CA GLY A 62 -23.67 11.83 3.96
C GLY A 62 -22.76 10.58 3.98
N ALA A 63 -22.26 10.15 2.82
CA ALA A 63 -21.31 9.04 2.73
C ALA A 63 -19.90 9.42 3.18
N LEU A 64 -19.50 10.70 3.01
CA LEU A 64 -18.17 11.18 3.39
C LEU A 64 -18.01 11.39 4.89
N VAL A 65 -19.09 11.67 5.64
CA VAL A 65 -19.03 11.85 7.10
C VAL A 65 -18.41 10.64 7.82
N PRO A 66 -18.91 9.40 7.67
CA PRO A 66 -18.31 8.25 8.34
C PRO A 66 -16.87 7.99 7.85
N ALA A 67 -16.57 8.24 6.57
CA ALA A 67 -15.21 8.13 6.05
C ALA A 67 -14.24 9.11 6.72
N ALA A 68 -14.66 10.35 6.95
CA ALA A 68 -13.88 11.36 7.66
C ALA A 68 -13.63 10.97 9.12
N VAL A 69 -14.63 10.40 9.81
CA VAL A 69 -14.47 9.90 11.18
C VAL A 69 -13.41 8.79 11.25
N VAL A 70 -13.45 7.83 10.32
CA VAL A 70 -12.46 6.74 10.25
C VAL A 70 -11.06 7.30 9.93
N ALA A 71 -10.94 8.21 8.96
CA ALA A 71 -9.67 8.83 8.61
C ALA A 71 -9.07 9.59 9.81
N ALA A 72 -9.89 10.33 10.57
CA ALA A 72 -9.44 11.03 11.77
C ALA A 72 -8.95 10.06 12.86
N ALA A 73 -9.64 8.93 13.06
CA ALA A 73 -9.20 7.90 14.01
C ALA A 73 -7.86 7.27 13.61
N VAL A 74 -7.63 7.02 12.32
CA VAL A 74 -6.35 6.51 11.80
C VAL A 74 -5.22 7.51 12.05
N VAL A 75 -5.45 8.81 11.80
CA VAL A 75 -4.46 9.86 12.11
C VAL A 75 -4.20 9.95 13.61
N ALA A 76 -5.24 9.88 14.44
CA ALA A 76 -5.10 9.90 15.89
C ALA A 76 -4.25 8.72 16.40
N ASP A 77 -4.50 7.51 15.89
CA ASP A 77 -3.73 6.32 16.25
C ASP A 77 -2.26 6.47 15.83
N ALA A 78 -2.02 6.81 14.56
CA ALA A 78 -0.68 6.89 13.99
C ALA A 78 0.19 8.00 14.62
N CYS A 79 -0.42 9.14 14.96
CA CYS A 79 0.32 10.30 15.45
C CYS A 79 0.41 10.38 16.98
N TYR A 80 -0.55 9.82 17.72
CA TYR A 80 -0.66 10.05 19.17
C TYR A 80 -0.70 8.79 20.02
N LEU A 81 -1.33 7.70 19.56
CA LEU A 81 -1.42 6.47 20.37
C LEU A 81 -0.23 5.53 20.14
N ASN A 82 0.22 5.42 18.89
CA ASN A 82 1.37 4.63 18.51
C ASN A 82 2.33 5.50 17.67
N PRO A 83 2.97 6.51 18.28
CA PRO A 83 3.93 7.35 17.58
C PRO A 83 5.13 6.53 17.10
N PRO A 84 5.77 6.91 15.97
CA PRO A 84 7.03 6.31 15.54
C PRO A 84 8.08 6.49 16.64
N ILE A 85 8.67 5.39 17.08
CA ILE A 85 9.80 5.39 18.01
C ILE A 85 11.04 5.54 17.15
N ASP A 86 11.85 6.57 17.39
CA ASP A 86 13.11 6.74 16.69
C ASP A 86 14.02 5.54 17.04
N PRO A 87 14.60 4.85 16.03
CA PRO A 87 15.46 3.69 16.28
C PRO A 87 16.71 4.02 17.13
N ASP A 88 17.06 5.30 17.23
CA ASP A 88 18.29 5.78 17.86
C ASP A 88 18.17 6.03 19.39
N GLU A 89 16.97 6.00 19.97
CA GLU A 89 16.78 6.21 21.43
C GLU A 89 17.14 4.97 22.28
N GLY A 90 17.39 3.81 21.67
CA GLY A 90 17.78 2.57 22.36
C GLY A 90 19.28 2.28 22.43
N ALA A 91 20.13 3.17 21.90
CA ALA A 91 21.58 2.97 21.75
C ALA A 91 22.44 3.90 22.63
N ALA A 92 21.86 4.46 23.70
CA ALA A 92 22.55 5.33 24.66
C ALA A 92 22.87 4.63 25.99
#